data_AF-A0A4S0W5Z5-F1
#
_entry.id   AF-A0A4S0W5Z5-F1
#
_cell.length_a   1.000
_cell.length_b   1.000
_cell.length_c   1.000
_cell.angle_alpha   90.00
_cell.angle_beta   90.00
_cell.angle_gamma   90.00
#
_symmetry.space_group_name_H-M   'P 1'
#
loop_
_entity.id
_entity.type
_entity.pdbx_description
1 polymer ?
#
loop_
_entity_poly.entity_id
_entity_poly.type
_entity_poly.pdbx_seq_one_letter_code
_entity_poly.pdbx_strand_id
1 'polypeptide(L)'
;MSASRAVAALEGQTVRLAQAIGRVFDRKRPKQPNRIFIAGCARSGTTLTRDLMACFDDTYVLGGEAPFPVLIDMKRREANVVVKRTAESHELLSHLPAEIGLIYCVRHPFDVLTSQHPETMHVRRFHVTTGRWEAEYDGLLRLRRAQPRRAIHYLRYEDLIAGPDAAQQAIADAFGLAARLRFSSDPNNPIRRSSLRKWERNEEFRTYLHTLPRSFLDRIEAFCREFGYDLPQAS
;
A
#
# COMPACT_ATOMS: atom_id res chain seq x y z
N MET A 1 -34.82 8.96 -64.11
CA MET A 1 -34.19 8.10 -63.07
C MET A 1 -34.07 8.92 -61.79
N SER A 2 -34.77 8.47 -60.75
CA SER A 2 -35.27 9.28 -59.63
C SER A 2 -34.21 9.67 -58.60
N ALA A 3 -34.21 10.95 -58.21
CA ALA A 3 -33.39 11.55 -57.14
C ALA A 3 -33.43 10.77 -55.81
N SER A 4 -34.48 9.99 -55.59
CA SER A 4 -34.67 9.15 -54.41
C SER A 4 -33.58 8.06 -54.24
N ARG A 5 -32.98 7.55 -55.33
CA ARG A 5 -31.88 6.58 -55.24
C ARG A 5 -30.55 7.22 -54.82
N ALA A 6 -30.31 8.48 -55.16
CA ALA A 6 -29.09 9.19 -54.79
C ALA A 6 -29.07 9.52 -53.30
N VAL A 7 -30.22 9.94 -52.74
CA VAL A 7 -30.37 10.24 -51.31
C VAL A 7 -30.13 8.99 -50.46
N ALA A 8 -30.72 7.85 -50.84
CA ALA A 8 -30.52 6.58 -50.12
C ALA A 8 -29.05 6.09 -50.14
N ALA A 9 -28.32 6.35 -51.23
CA ALA A 9 -26.90 6.00 -51.32
C ALA A 9 -26.01 6.87 -50.42
N LEU A 10 -26.33 8.17 -50.32
CA LEU A 10 -25.65 9.13 -49.44
C LEU A 10 -25.92 8.82 -47.95
N GLU A 11 -27.15 8.47 -47.59
CA GLU A 11 -27.49 8.03 -46.23
C GLU A 11 -26.76 6.74 -45.85
N GLY A 12 -26.70 5.77 -46.76
CA GLY A 12 -25.96 4.51 -46.55
C GLY A 12 -24.46 4.70 -46.38
N GLN A 13 -23.85 5.65 -47.08
CA GLN A 13 -22.43 6.01 -46.92
C GLN A 13 -22.18 6.73 -45.59
N THR A 14 -23.09 7.60 -45.17
CA THR A 14 -22.98 8.36 -43.91
C THR A 14 -23.07 7.43 -42.70
N VAL A 15 -23.98 6.45 -42.72
CA VAL A 15 -24.10 5.42 -41.66
C VAL A 15 -22.85 4.54 -41.59
N ARG A 16 -22.29 4.13 -42.73
CA ARG A 16 -21.05 3.34 -42.77
C ARG A 16 -19.84 4.14 -42.25
N LEU A 17 -19.76 5.43 -42.57
CA LEU A 17 -18.70 6.30 -42.08
C LEU A 17 -18.83 6.51 -40.56
N ALA A 18 -20.05 6.74 -40.05
CA ALA A 18 -20.32 6.84 -38.61
C ALA A 18 -19.98 5.53 -37.87
N GLN A 19 -20.30 4.37 -38.44
CA GLN A 19 -19.93 3.06 -37.89
C GLN A 19 -18.42 2.80 -37.94
N ALA A 20 -17.74 3.21 -39.00
CA ALA A 20 -16.28 3.09 -39.12
C ALA A 20 -15.56 4.00 -38.13
N ILE A 21 -16.02 5.24 -37.97
CA ILE A 21 -15.53 6.19 -36.96
C ILE A 21 -15.79 5.63 -35.55
N GLY A 22 -17.00 5.12 -35.29
CA GLY A 22 -17.33 4.44 -34.03
C GLY A 22 -16.38 3.28 -33.72
N ARG A 23 -16.05 2.44 -34.69
CA ARG A 23 -15.08 1.33 -34.54
C ARG A 23 -13.63 1.80 -34.34
N VAL A 24 -13.26 2.96 -34.90
CA VAL A 24 -11.93 3.56 -34.69
C VAL A 24 -11.81 4.15 -33.28
N PHE A 25 -12.88 4.73 -32.75
CA PHE A 25 -12.96 5.21 -31.36
C PHE A 25 -13.20 4.10 -30.33
N ASP A 26 -13.75 2.96 -30.74
CA ASP A 26 -13.94 1.74 -29.92
C ASP A 26 -12.69 0.84 -29.88
N ARG A 27 -11.57 1.31 -30.47
CA ARG A 27 -10.25 0.84 -30.05
C ARG A 27 -10.05 1.30 -28.61
N LYS A 28 -10.50 0.47 -27.65
CA LYS A 28 -10.19 0.59 -26.22
C LYS A 28 -8.75 1.07 -26.11
N ARG A 29 -8.56 2.31 -25.63
CA ARG A 29 -7.24 2.74 -25.15
C ARG A 29 -6.70 1.60 -24.30
N PRO A 30 -5.46 1.12 -24.52
CA PRO A 30 -4.91 0.07 -23.69
C PRO A 30 -5.10 0.51 -22.24
N LYS A 31 -5.85 -0.31 -21.47
CA LYS A 31 -6.15 0.00 -20.07
C LYS A 31 -4.80 0.14 -19.38
N GLN A 32 -4.47 1.36 -18.96
CA GLN A 32 -3.24 1.60 -18.22
C GLN A 32 -3.23 0.67 -17.00
N PRO A 33 -2.09 0.04 -16.67
CA PRO A 33 -2.05 -0.87 -15.55
C PRO A 33 -2.39 -0.13 -14.26
N ASN A 34 -3.06 -0.82 -13.34
CA ASN A 34 -3.28 -0.34 -11.99
C ASN A 34 -1.92 -0.31 -11.27
N ARG A 35 -1.44 0.89 -10.93
CA ARG A 35 -0.17 1.07 -10.22
C ARG A 35 -0.47 1.19 -8.74
N ILE A 36 0.15 0.34 -7.92
CA ILE A 36 -0.08 0.29 -6.48
C ILE A 36 1.25 0.49 -5.76
N PHE A 37 1.30 1.47 -4.87
CA PHE A 37 2.44 1.74 -4.02
C PHE A 37 2.15 1.27 -2.59
N ILE A 38 3.07 0.49 -2.03
CA ILE A 38 3.02 0.05 -0.63
C ILE A 38 3.95 0.94 0.19
N ALA A 39 3.37 1.76 1.06
CA ALA A 39 4.06 2.60 2.02
C ALA A 39 3.68 2.23 3.46
N GLY A 40 4.21 2.96 4.44
CA GLY A 40 3.97 2.73 5.86
C GLY A 40 5.20 3.01 6.71
N CYS A 41 5.03 3.07 8.03
CA CYS A 41 6.18 3.18 8.94
C CYS A 41 7.10 1.96 8.82
N ALA A 42 8.36 2.11 9.20
CA ALA A 42 9.31 1.01 9.24
C ALA A 42 8.76 -0.09 10.16
N ARG A 43 8.97 -1.34 9.75
CA ARG A 43 8.56 -2.53 10.54
C ARG A 43 7.05 -2.68 10.74
N SER A 44 6.22 -1.98 9.95
CA SER A 44 4.76 -2.14 9.93
C SER A 44 4.23 -3.22 8.99
N GLY A 45 5.10 -4.10 8.48
CA GLY A 45 4.68 -5.22 7.63
C GLY A 45 4.71 -4.96 6.13
N THR A 46 5.30 -3.87 5.65
CA THR A 46 5.37 -3.55 4.20
C THR A 46 5.93 -4.68 3.33
N THR A 47 6.91 -5.45 3.83
CA THR A 47 7.43 -6.64 3.13
C THR A 47 6.39 -7.75 3.06
N LEU A 48 5.71 -8.07 4.17
CA LEU A 48 4.66 -9.08 4.18
C LEU A 48 3.48 -8.69 3.27
N THR A 49 3.14 -7.40 3.22
CA THR A 49 2.14 -6.87 2.28
C THR A 49 2.58 -7.03 0.82
N ARG A 50 3.85 -6.77 0.51
CA ARG A 50 4.40 -7.00 -0.84
C ARG A 50 4.27 -8.48 -1.21
N ASP A 51 4.59 -9.38 -0.28
CA ASP A 51 4.51 -10.81 -0.52
C ASP A 51 3.05 -11.28 -0.69
N LEU A 52 2.11 -10.71 0.07
CA LEU A 52 0.66 -10.88 -0.14
C LEU A 52 0.25 -10.45 -1.56
N MET A 53 0.76 -9.33 -2.06
CA MET A 53 0.40 -8.85 -3.41
C MET A 53 0.81 -9.84 -4.51
N ALA A 54 1.81 -10.71 -4.29
CA ALA A 54 2.20 -11.75 -5.22
C ALA A 54 1.16 -12.91 -5.32
N CYS A 55 0.16 -12.93 -4.43
CA CYS A 55 -0.93 -13.90 -4.43
C CYS A 55 -2.13 -13.47 -5.28
N PHE A 56 -2.07 -12.30 -5.94
CA PHE A 56 -3.10 -11.88 -6.90
C PHE A 56 -2.73 -12.28 -8.33
N ASP A 57 -3.76 -12.51 -9.15
CA ASP A 57 -3.62 -12.75 -10.58
C ASP A 57 -3.19 -11.49 -11.32
N ASP A 58 -2.52 -11.68 -12.46
CA ASP A 58 -2.13 -10.61 -13.39
C ASP A 58 -1.46 -9.41 -12.69
N THR A 59 -0.59 -9.72 -11.73
CA THR A 59 0.06 -8.75 -10.84
C THR A 59 1.57 -8.94 -10.86
N TYR A 60 2.28 -7.92 -11.31
CA TYR A 60 3.72 -7.82 -11.16
C TYR A 60 4.08 -7.13 -9.85
N VAL A 61 4.91 -7.77 -9.04
CA VAL A 61 5.44 -7.21 -7.80
C VAL A 61 6.95 -7.06 -7.93
N LEU A 62 7.45 -5.83 -7.76
CA LEU A 62 8.89 -5.61 -7.73
C LEU A 62 9.48 -6.27 -6.47
N GLY A 63 10.45 -7.17 -6.66
CA GLY A 63 11.08 -7.91 -5.56
C GLY A 63 11.94 -7.04 -4.62
N GLY A 64 12.38 -5.86 -5.06
CA GLY A 64 13.15 -4.91 -4.26
C GLY A 64 12.31 -3.78 -3.64
N GLU A 65 12.98 -2.88 -2.94
CA GLU A 65 12.43 -1.58 -2.55
C GLU A 65 12.68 -0.57 -3.68
N ALA A 66 11.70 0.29 -3.95
CA ALA A 66 11.89 1.41 -4.86
C ALA A 66 10.96 2.58 -4.49
N PRO A 67 11.34 3.83 -4.80
CA PRO A 67 10.45 4.96 -4.63
C PRO A 67 9.37 4.96 -5.73
N PHE A 68 8.24 5.63 -5.50
CA PHE A 68 7.13 5.63 -6.46
C PHE A 68 7.44 6.19 -7.86
N PRO A 69 8.45 7.06 -8.10
CA PRO A 69 8.81 7.45 -9.46
C PRO A 69 9.23 6.25 -10.32
N VAL A 70 9.93 5.27 -9.75
CA VAL A 70 10.26 4.01 -10.45
C VAL A 70 9.00 3.24 -10.83
N LEU A 71 7.97 3.29 -9.97
CA LEU A 71 6.67 2.70 -10.28
C LEU A 71 6.00 3.40 -11.47
N ILE A 72 6.15 4.72 -11.65
CA ILE A 72 5.56 5.46 -12.78
C ILE A 72 6.20 5.01 -14.11
N ASP A 73 7.53 4.90 -14.13
CA ASP A 73 8.29 4.65 -15.35
C ASP A 73 8.28 3.18 -15.78
N MET A 74 7.89 2.27 -14.87
CA MET A 74 7.86 0.84 -15.16
C MET A 74 6.85 0.48 -16.25
N LYS A 75 7.36 -0.13 -17.33
CA LYS A 75 6.57 -0.70 -18.41
C LYS A 75 6.40 -2.20 -18.17
N ARG A 76 5.18 -2.60 -17.81
CA ARG A 76 4.80 -3.98 -17.53
C ARG A 76 3.60 -4.37 -18.38
N ARG A 77 3.45 -5.68 -18.64
CA ARG A 77 2.31 -6.22 -19.40
C ARG A 77 1.15 -6.58 -18.48
N GLU A 78 1.47 -6.87 -17.22
CA GLU A 78 0.52 -7.24 -16.19
C GLU A 78 -0.46 -6.09 -15.91
N ALA A 79 -1.73 -6.42 -15.66
CA ALA A 79 -2.74 -5.42 -15.36
C ALA A 79 -2.46 -4.64 -14.07
N ASN A 80 -1.71 -5.23 -13.13
CA ASN A 80 -1.36 -4.59 -11.86
C ASN A 80 0.16 -4.56 -11.67
N VAL A 81 0.69 -3.42 -11.20
CA VAL A 81 2.12 -3.21 -10.96
C VAL A 81 2.31 -2.67 -9.56
N VAL A 82 3.10 -3.37 -8.75
CA VAL A 82 3.25 -3.10 -7.32
C VAL A 82 4.70 -2.79 -6.99
N VAL A 83 4.91 -1.71 -6.23
CA VAL A 83 6.22 -1.36 -5.66
C VAL A 83 6.09 -1.13 -4.17
N LYS A 84 7.06 -1.65 -3.41
CA LYS A 84 7.23 -1.36 -1.99
C LYS A 84 8.25 -0.24 -1.80
N ARG A 85 7.92 0.72 -0.94
CA ARG A 85 8.75 1.88 -0.59
C ARG A 85 10.19 1.51 -0.20
N THR A 86 11.10 2.48 -0.38
CA THR A 86 12.39 2.58 0.33
C THR A 86 12.23 3.24 1.71
N ALA A 87 13.28 3.32 2.51
CA ALA A 87 13.27 4.03 3.81
C ALA A 87 12.97 5.53 3.68
N GLU A 88 13.44 6.18 2.62
CA GLU A 88 13.39 7.63 2.38
C GLU A 88 12.10 8.04 1.64
N SER A 89 11.31 7.08 1.15
CA SER A 89 10.11 7.37 0.36
C SER A 89 9.06 8.24 1.08
N HIS A 90 9.12 8.35 2.41
CA HIS A 90 8.26 9.22 3.21
C HIS A 90 8.49 10.73 2.94
N GLU A 91 9.66 11.10 2.42
CA GLU A 91 10.00 12.47 2.06
C GLU A 91 9.19 12.94 0.85
N LEU A 92 9.02 12.05 -0.13
CA LEU A 92 8.31 12.35 -1.38
C LEU A 92 6.84 11.94 -1.36
N LEU A 93 6.37 11.27 -0.31
CA LEU A 93 5.04 10.66 -0.27
C LEU A 93 3.90 11.64 -0.58
N SER A 94 4.02 12.92 -0.19
CA SER A 94 3.01 13.95 -0.51
C SER A 94 2.85 14.25 -2.00
N HIS A 95 3.85 13.90 -2.81
CA HIS A 95 3.87 14.06 -4.26
C HIS A 95 3.43 12.79 -5.00
N LEU A 96 3.02 11.74 -4.28
CA LEU A 96 2.50 10.51 -4.90
C LEU A 96 1.28 10.84 -5.76
N PRO A 97 1.28 10.58 -7.08
CA PRO A 97 0.14 10.90 -7.93
C PRO A 97 -1.17 10.24 -7.47
N ALA A 98 -2.29 10.95 -7.62
CA ALA A 98 -3.60 10.54 -7.11
C ALA A 98 -4.11 9.24 -7.76
N GLU A 99 -3.70 8.98 -8.99
CA GLU A 99 -4.03 7.81 -9.79
C GLU A 99 -3.28 6.53 -9.38
N ILE A 100 -2.18 6.65 -8.64
CA ILE A 100 -1.49 5.49 -8.09
C ILE A 100 -2.25 5.04 -6.84
N GLY A 101 -2.66 3.78 -6.76
CA GLY A 101 -3.24 3.20 -5.55
C GLY A 101 -2.25 3.21 -4.39
N LEU A 102 -2.72 3.46 -3.17
CA LEU A 102 -1.86 3.46 -1.96
C LEU A 102 -2.37 2.47 -0.92
N ILE A 103 -1.51 1.51 -0.59
CA ILE A 103 -1.62 0.71 0.64
C ILE A 103 -0.66 1.34 1.67
N TYR A 104 -1.20 1.83 2.78
CA TYR A 104 -0.39 2.40 3.86
C TYR A 104 -0.42 1.46 5.08
N CYS A 105 0.70 0.78 5.32
CA CYS A 105 0.84 -0.20 6.39
C CYS A 105 1.10 0.51 7.73
N VAL A 106 0.28 0.18 8.73
CA VAL A 106 0.41 0.66 10.11
C VAL A 106 0.59 -0.52 11.06
N ARG A 107 1.22 -0.27 12.20
CA ARG A 107 1.45 -1.25 13.25
C ARG A 107 1.53 -0.53 14.58
N HIS A 108 1.22 -1.22 15.67
CA HIS A 108 1.39 -0.67 17.02
C HIS A 108 2.81 -0.06 17.18
N PRO A 109 2.94 1.23 17.53
CA PRO A 109 4.24 1.92 17.57
C PRO A 109 5.26 1.25 18.49
N PHE A 110 4.82 0.71 19.63
CA PHE A 110 5.72 -0.02 20.53
C PHE A 110 6.32 -1.28 19.91
N ASP A 111 5.55 -2.09 19.16
CA ASP A 111 6.12 -3.24 18.45
C ASP A 111 7.08 -2.84 17.33
N VAL A 112 6.88 -1.65 16.75
CA VAL A 112 7.80 -1.06 15.76
C VAL A 112 9.10 -0.63 16.41
N LEU A 113 9.02 0.12 17.52
CA LEU A 113 10.16 0.69 18.23
C LEU A 113 11.00 -0.38 18.94
N THR A 114 10.38 -1.50 19.33
CA THR A 114 11.08 -2.66 19.91
C THR A 114 11.36 -3.75 18.86
N SER A 115 11.30 -3.40 17.57
CA SER A 115 11.59 -4.32 16.48
C SER A 115 13.09 -4.41 16.23
N GLN A 116 13.60 -5.64 16.14
CA GLN A 116 14.98 -5.92 15.75
C GLN A 116 15.04 -6.33 14.28
N HIS A 117 16.19 -6.10 13.67
CA HIS A 117 16.47 -6.49 12.28
C HIS A 117 17.84 -7.15 12.21
N PRO A 118 17.98 -8.34 11.59
CA PRO A 118 19.27 -9.04 11.49
C PRO A 118 20.39 -8.16 10.92
N GLU A 119 20.09 -7.40 9.87
CA GLU A 119 21.07 -6.50 9.24
C GLU A 119 21.45 -5.27 10.06
N THR A 120 20.70 -4.88 11.09
CA THR A 120 21.05 -3.69 11.89
C THR A 120 21.33 -3.97 13.34
N MET A 121 21.08 -5.20 13.82
CA MET A 121 21.23 -5.55 15.23
C MET A 121 22.67 -5.45 15.73
N HIS A 122 23.65 -5.49 14.83
CA HIS A 122 25.07 -5.31 15.15
C HIS A 122 25.47 -3.82 15.26
N VAL A 123 24.66 -2.90 14.72
CA VAL A 123 24.91 -1.45 14.77
C VAL A 123 24.08 -0.78 15.86
N ARG A 124 22.84 -1.26 16.08
CA ARG A 124 21.91 -0.68 17.04
C ARG A 124 20.95 -1.74 17.58
N ARG A 125 20.54 -1.56 18.84
CA ARG A 125 19.67 -2.52 19.55
C ARG A 125 18.30 -2.69 18.88
N PHE A 126 17.69 -1.58 18.48
CA PHE A 126 16.40 -1.56 17.78
C PHE A 126 16.55 -0.95 16.39
N HIS A 127 15.79 -1.48 15.43
CA HIS A 127 15.93 -1.09 14.03
C HIS A 127 15.41 0.33 13.75
N VAL A 128 14.43 0.80 14.51
CA VAL A 128 13.74 2.07 14.28
C VAL A 128 14.01 3.03 15.43
N THR A 129 14.47 4.22 15.10
CA THR A 129 14.59 5.33 16.05
C THR A 129 13.27 6.11 16.13
N THR A 130 13.06 6.85 17.21
CA THR A 130 11.90 7.74 17.37
C THR A 130 11.79 8.72 16.21
N GLY A 131 12.88 9.42 15.88
CA GLY A 131 12.92 10.39 14.78
C GLY A 131 12.59 9.78 13.41
N ARG A 132 13.00 8.53 13.15
CA ARG A 132 12.61 7.84 11.91
C ARG A 132 11.11 7.55 11.88
N TRP A 133 10.56 7.05 12.99
CA TRP A 133 9.12 6.79 13.08
C TRP A 133 8.30 8.07 12.90
N GLU A 134 8.71 9.17 13.53
CA GLU A 134 8.06 10.48 13.37
C GLU A 134 8.12 10.97 11.93
N ALA A 135 9.29 10.91 11.29
CA ALA A 135 9.45 11.35 9.91
C ALA A 135 8.55 10.58 8.92
N GLU A 136 8.42 9.26 9.12
CA GLU A 136 7.55 8.41 8.30
C GLU A 136 6.06 8.68 8.53
N TYR A 137 5.64 8.92 9.78
CA TYR A 137 4.27 9.32 10.10
C TYR A 137 3.96 10.74 9.59
N ASP A 138 4.89 11.68 9.74
CA ASP A 138 4.79 13.02 9.18
C ASP A 138 4.65 12.99 7.65
N GLY A 139 5.27 12.02 6.97
CA GLY A 139 5.07 11.78 5.55
C GLY A 139 3.61 11.50 5.19
N LEU A 140 2.90 10.69 5.99
CA LEU A 140 1.46 10.46 5.82
C LEU A 140 0.65 11.73 6.07
N LEU A 141 0.97 12.47 7.14
CA LEU A 141 0.28 13.72 7.47
C LEU A 141 0.44 14.76 6.35
N ARG A 142 1.66 14.90 5.79
CA ARG A 142 1.92 15.77 4.62
C ARG A 142 1.11 15.33 3.41
N LEU A 143 1.05 14.03 3.12
CA LEU A 143 0.22 13.50 2.02
C LEU A 143 -1.25 13.86 2.20
N ARG A 144 -1.82 13.62 3.39
CA ARG A 144 -3.23 13.95 3.66
C ARG A 144 -3.53 15.44 3.56
N ARG A 145 -2.61 16.30 4.00
CA ARG A 145 -2.75 17.76 3.83
C ARG A 145 -2.71 18.17 2.36
N ALA A 146 -1.80 17.59 1.58
CA ALA A 146 -1.66 17.88 0.15
C ALA A 146 -2.81 17.30 -0.70
N GLN A 147 -3.36 16.15 -0.29
CA GLN A 147 -4.36 15.40 -1.03
C GLN A 147 -5.49 14.91 -0.09
N PRO A 148 -6.33 15.81 0.46
CA PRO A 148 -7.30 15.47 1.51
C PRO A 148 -8.42 14.52 1.09
N ARG A 149 -8.66 14.38 -0.22
CA ARG A 149 -9.69 13.49 -0.78
C ARG A 149 -9.13 12.17 -1.31
N ARG A 150 -7.82 11.94 -1.17
CA ARG A 150 -7.17 10.72 -1.67
C ARG A 150 -7.66 9.51 -0.89
N ALA A 151 -8.10 8.47 -1.62
CA ALA A 151 -8.35 7.17 -1.02
C ALA A 151 -7.02 6.52 -0.60
N ILE A 152 -6.96 6.06 0.65
CA ILE A 152 -5.81 5.34 1.21
C ILE A 152 -6.32 4.05 1.83
N HIS A 153 -5.82 2.91 1.38
CA HIS A 153 -6.11 1.63 2.01
C HIS A 153 -5.15 1.44 3.19
N TYR A 154 -5.63 1.67 4.41
CA TYR A 154 -4.84 1.40 5.61
C TYR A 154 -4.86 -0.09 5.92
N LEU A 155 -3.67 -0.67 6.09
CA LEU A 155 -3.51 -2.06 6.46
C LEU A 155 -2.82 -2.15 7.81
N ARG A 156 -3.54 -2.61 8.83
CA ARG A 156 -2.95 -2.90 10.14
C ARG A 156 -2.21 -4.22 10.08
N TYR A 157 -0.97 -4.22 10.54
CA TYR A 157 -0.15 -5.43 10.62
C TYR A 157 -0.82 -6.50 11.48
N GLU A 158 -1.44 -6.10 12.58
CA GLU A 158 -2.16 -6.94 13.52
C GLU A 158 -3.32 -7.68 12.83
N ASP A 159 -4.09 -6.97 12.00
CA ASP A 159 -5.22 -7.55 11.26
C ASP A 159 -4.73 -8.53 10.19
N LEU A 160 -3.64 -8.18 9.48
CA LEU A 160 -3.01 -9.08 8.50
C LEU A 160 -2.50 -10.37 9.15
N ILE A 161 -1.96 -10.30 10.36
CA ILE A 161 -1.49 -11.49 11.09
C ILE A 161 -2.66 -12.30 11.67
N ALA A 162 -3.72 -11.63 12.14
CA ALA A 162 -4.88 -12.30 12.73
C ALA A 162 -5.75 -12.99 11.66
N GLY A 163 -5.98 -12.34 10.53
CA GLY A 163 -6.85 -12.78 9.44
C GLY A 163 -6.24 -12.47 8.06
N PRO A 164 -5.21 -13.20 7.62
CA PRO A 164 -4.50 -12.93 6.38
C PRO A 164 -5.38 -12.93 5.13
N ASP A 165 -6.31 -13.89 5.03
CA ASP A 165 -7.19 -14.00 3.86
C ASP A 165 -8.27 -12.90 3.86
N ALA A 166 -8.69 -12.43 5.03
CA ALA A 166 -9.60 -11.30 5.15
C ALA A 166 -8.91 -9.99 4.74
N ALA A 167 -7.67 -9.80 5.17
CA ALA A 167 -6.84 -8.68 4.73
C ALA A 167 -6.59 -8.72 3.21
N GLN A 168 -6.32 -9.91 2.66
CA GLN A 168 -6.19 -10.11 1.22
C GLN A 168 -7.48 -9.72 0.48
N GLN A 169 -8.64 -10.17 0.96
CA GLN A 169 -9.92 -9.81 0.35
C GLN A 169 -10.18 -8.30 0.42
N ALA A 170 -9.89 -7.64 1.54
CA ALA A 170 -10.06 -6.19 1.66
C ALA A 170 -9.19 -5.40 0.68
N ILE A 171 -7.97 -5.87 0.42
CA ILE A 171 -7.10 -5.31 -0.64
C ILE A 171 -7.69 -5.60 -2.02
N ALA A 172 -8.18 -6.82 -2.25
CA ALA A 172 -8.80 -7.20 -3.52
C ALA A 172 -9.97 -6.28 -3.86
N ASP A 173 -10.85 -6.02 -2.90
CA ASP A 173 -12.01 -5.15 -3.06
C ASP A 173 -11.59 -3.69 -3.31
N ALA A 174 -10.58 -3.21 -2.59
CA ALA A 174 -10.11 -1.82 -2.70
C ALA A 174 -9.44 -1.51 -4.05
N PHE A 175 -8.79 -2.50 -4.67
CA PHE A 175 -8.01 -2.30 -5.90
C PHE A 175 -8.56 -3.07 -7.11
N GLY A 176 -9.69 -3.78 -6.97
CA GLY A 176 -10.30 -4.58 -8.03
C GLY A 176 -9.42 -5.75 -8.49
N LEU A 177 -8.78 -6.44 -7.54
CA LEU A 177 -7.88 -7.57 -7.80
C LEU A 177 -8.60 -8.90 -7.67
N ALA A 178 -8.09 -9.93 -8.35
CA ALA A 178 -8.54 -11.31 -8.21
C ALA A 178 -7.44 -12.14 -7.52
N ALA A 179 -7.81 -12.89 -6.49
CA ALA A 179 -6.86 -13.74 -5.78
C ALA A 179 -6.53 -14.99 -6.62
N ARG A 180 -5.25 -15.21 -6.88
CA ARG A 180 -4.72 -16.44 -7.51
C ARG A 180 -4.69 -17.60 -6.52
N LEU A 181 -4.32 -17.30 -5.27
CA LEU A 181 -4.32 -18.22 -4.14
C LEU A 181 -4.57 -17.46 -2.83
N ARG A 182 -5.01 -18.19 -1.81
CA ARG A 182 -5.19 -17.65 -0.45
C ARG A 182 -3.85 -17.38 0.19
N PHE A 183 -3.64 -16.18 0.74
CA PHE A 183 -2.36 -15.82 1.34
C PHE A 183 -1.98 -16.75 2.51
N SER A 184 -2.96 -17.21 3.29
CA SER A 184 -2.75 -18.21 4.35
C SER A 184 -2.18 -19.55 3.86
N SER A 185 -2.34 -19.85 2.57
CA SER A 185 -1.90 -21.09 1.93
C SER A 185 -0.57 -20.94 1.20
N ASP A 186 0.06 -19.76 1.20
CA ASP A 186 1.37 -19.56 0.56
C ASP A 186 2.49 -20.15 1.44
N PRO A 187 3.17 -21.24 0.99
CA PRO A 187 4.20 -21.90 1.78
C PRO A 187 5.44 -21.01 2.01
N ASN A 188 5.63 -19.97 1.20
CA ASN A 188 6.79 -19.08 1.32
C ASN A 188 6.62 -18.02 2.42
N ASN A 189 5.39 -17.81 2.90
CA ASN A 189 5.05 -16.69 3.78
C ASN A 189 4.33 -17.16 5.07
N PRO A 190 4.98 -17.94 5.94
CA PRO A 190 4.35 -18.40 7.17
C PRO A 190 4.01 -17.22 8.09
N ILE A 191 2.73 -17.10 8.45
CA ILE A 191 2.21 -16.07 9.35
C ILE A 191 2.70 -16.33 10.78
N ARG A 192 3.53 -15.42 11.32
CA ARG A 192 4.10 -15.56 12.67
C ARG A 192 3.39 -14.67 13.67
N ARG A 193 2.47 -15.24 14.45
CA ARG A 193 1.73 -14.52 15.52
C ARG A 193 2.60 -14.06 16.69
N SER A 194 3.76 -14.68 16.89
CA SER A 194 4.72 -14.32 17.96
C SER A 194 5.33 -12.93 17.82
N SER A 195 5.10 -12.25 16.69
CA SER A 195 5.58 -10.89 16.45
C SER A 195 4.71 -9.82 17.12
N LEU A 196 3.51 -10.13 17.60
CA LEU A 196 2.55 -9.18 18.16
C LEU A 196 2.75 -8.98 19.66
N ARG A 197 2.64 -7.73 20.12
CA ARG A 197 2.66 -7.33 21.53
C ARG A 197 3.84 -7.95 22.27
N LYS A 198 5.02 -7.93 21.64
CA LYS A 198 6.25 -8.50 22.23
C LYS A 198 6.72 -7.66 23.40
N TRP A 199 6.52 -6.35 23.28
CA TRP A 199 6.88 -5.37 24.28
C TRP A 199 6.21 -5.63 25.63
N GLU A 200 5.02 -6.23 25.67
CA GLU A 200 4.34 -6.53 26.94
C GLU A 200 5.03 -7.63 27.76
N ARG A 201 5.61 -8.60 27.05
CA ARG A 201 6.17 -9.82 27.65
C ARG A 201 7.68 -9.74 27.87
N ASN A 202 8.32 -8.66 27.40
CA ASN A 202 9.76 -8.47 27.50
C ASN A 202 10.05 -7.25 28.39
N GLU A 203 10.69 -7.48 29.54
CA GLU A 203 11.00 -6.44 30.52
C GLU A 203 11.93 -5.36 29.95
N GLU A 204 12.98 -5.75 29.23
CA GLU A 204 13.89 -4.81 28.58
C GLU A 204 13.15 -3.87 27.62
N PHE A 205 12.19 -4.41 26.87
CA PHE A 205 11.38 -3.61 25.94
C PHE A 205 10.51 -2.61 26.70
N ARG A 206 9.89 -3.02 27.81
CA ARG A 206 9.14 -2.10 28.67
C ARG A 206 10.04 -1.00 29.23
N THR A 207 11.19 -1.37 29.78
CA THR A 207 12.18 -0.40 30.31
C THR A 207 12.55 0.63 29.25
N TYR A 208 12.88 0.21 28.03
CA TYR A 208 13.17 1.13 26.92
C TYR A 208 11.98 2.03 26.58
N LEU A 209 10.77 1.49 26.52
CA LEU A 209 9.58 2.30 26.20
C LEU A 209 9.27 3.34 27.29
N HIS A 210 9.60 3.06 28.55
CA HIS A 210 9.48 4.02 29.65
C HIS A 210 10.49 5.17 29.58
N THR A 211 11.60 5.02 28.82
CA THR A 211 12.56 6.12 28.63
C THR A 211 12.15 7.09 27.52
N LEU A 212 11.04 6.84 26.82
CA LEU A 212 10.61 7.68 25.71
C LEU A 212 10.13 9.06 26.18
N PRO A 213 10.49 10.16 25.48
CA PRO A 213 10.05 11.50 25.85
C PRO A 213 8.52 11.64 25.83
N ARG A 214 7.95 12.40 26.79
CA ARG A 214 6.49 12.61 26.87
C ARG A 214 5.89 13.17 25.58
N SER A 215 6.56 14.14 24.96
CA SER A 215 6.12 14.72 23.68
C SER A 215 6.02 13.67 22.57
N PHE A 216 6.93 12.68 22.54
CA PHE A 216 6.88 11.58 21.59
C PHE A 216 5.75 10.59 21.93
N LEU A 217 5.53 10.31 23.22
CA LEU A 217 4.41 9.50 23.67
C LEU A 217 3.07 10.12 23.25
N ASP A 218 2.87 11.43 23.42
CA ASP A 218 1.63 12.10 22.98
C ASP A 218 1.36 11.89 21.46
N ARG A 219 2.42 11.84 20.64
CA ARG A 219 2.29 11.51 19.21
C ARG A 219 1.90 10.06 18.97
N ILE A 220 2.46 9.13 19.74
CA ILE A 220 2.06 7.71 19.73
C ILE A 220 0.58 7.60 20.14
N GLU A 221 0.15 8.35 21.16
CA GLU A 221 -1.23 8.30 21.62
C GLU A 221 -2.21 8.75 20.53
N ALA A 222 -1.88 9.83 19.81
CA ALA A 222 -2.65 10.29 18.67
C ALA A 222 -2.72 9.25 17.54
N PHE A 223 -1.58 8.64 17.19
CA PHE A 223 -1.53 7.57 16.19
C PHE A 223 -2.36 6.35 16.60
N CYS A 224 -2.27 5.94 17.87
CA CYS A 224 -3.01 4.81 18.39
C CYS A 224 -4.52 5.06 18.34
N ARG A 225 -4.97 6.25 18.74
CA ARG A 225 -6.38 6.65 18.63
C ARG A 225 -6.86 6.61 17.18
N GLU A 226 -6.04 7.10 16.26
CA GLU A 226 -6.38 7.16 14.84
C GLU A 226 -6.56 5.77 14.23
N PHE A 227 -5.68 4.82 14.57
CA PHE A 227 -5.65 3.48 13.97
C PHE A 227 -6.25 2.38 14.86
N GLY A 228 -6.94 2.77 15.94
CA GLY A 228 -7.65 1.83 16.83
C GLY A 228 -6.71 0.89 17.59
N TYR A 229 -5.56 1.38 18.03
CA TYR A 229 -4.67 0.65 18.92
C TYR A 229 -4.92 1.02 20.38
N ASP A 230 -4.93 0.01 21.24
CA ASP A 230 -4.94 0.21 22.68
C ASP A 230 -3.56 0.67 23.16
N LEU A 231 -3.53 1.68 24.01
CA LEU A 231 -2.32 2.06 24.73
C LEU A 231 -2.33 1.38 26.10
N PRO A 232 -1.18 0.93 26.61
CA PRO A 232 -1.09 0.59 28.02
C PRO A 232 -1.46 1.82 28.85
N GLN A 233 -2.26 1.61 29.89
CA GLN A 233 -2.58 2.68 30.83
C GLN A 233 -1.27 3.24 31.39
N ALA A 234 -1.11 4.56 31.34
CA ALA A 234 0.04 5.22 31.96
C ALA A 234 0.08 4.82 33.44
N SER A 235 1.16 4.16 33.83
CA SER A 235 1.49 3.89 35.22
C SER A 235 2.15 5.14 35.82
#